data_AF-A0AAW1HXY2-F1
#
_entry.id   AF-A0AAW1HXY2-F1
#
_cell.length_a   1.000
_cell.length_b   1.000
_cell.length_c   1.000
_cell.angle_alpha   90.00
_cell.angle_beta   90.00
_cell.angle_gamma   90.00
#
_symmetry.space_group_name_H-M   'P 1'
#
loop_
_entity.id
_entity.type
_entity.pdbx_description
1 polymer ?
#
loop_
_entity_poly.entity_id
_entity_poly.type
_entity_poly.pdbx_seq_one_letter_code
_entity_poly.pdbx_strand_id
1 'polypeptide(L)'
;MKSSDLKKPTQNNYPRLFKGVGNLTDYEVNLHVDEQVKPITQTHRRVPFSIRNKIEDEIKRLKEADIIEEATGPTTWVSPIVIVPNDLKKPTLSKKQLVQLRGYHQS
;
A
#
# COMPACT_ATOMS: atom_id res chain seq x y z
N MET A 1 -6.66 26.70 28.88
CA MET A 1 -6.84 27.01 27.44
C MET A 1 -7.86 26.03 26.87
N LYS A 2 -8.86 26.47 26.11
CA LYS A 2 -9.86 25.57 25.52
C LYS A 2 -9.30 24.94 24.24
N SER A 3 -9.54 23.65 24.02
CA SER A 3 -9.12 22.93 22.80
C SER A 3 -9.70 23.52 21.50
N SER A 4 -10.70 24.41 21.59
CA SER A 4 -11.36 25.07 20.46
C SER A 4 -10.49 26.10 19.74
N ASP A 5 -9.43 26.59 20.39
CA ASP A 5 -8.68 27.76 19.92
C ASP A 5 -7.43 27.38 19.10
N LEU A 6 -7.18 26.07 18.94
CA LEU A 6 -6.10 25.57 18.07
C LEU A 6 -6.55 25.63 16.61
N LYS A 7 -5.99 26.60 15.87
CA LYS A 7 -6.16 26.73 14.42
C LYS A 7 -5.62 25.46 13.74
N LYS A 8 -6.51 24.62 13.21
CA LYS A 8 -6.10 23.36 12.56
C LYS A 8 -5.18 23.65 11.38
N PRO A 9 -4.07 22.90 11.21
CA PRO A 9 -3.25 23.02 10.02
C PRO A 9 -4.09 22.66 8.80
N THR A 10 -4.24 23.62 7.89
CA THR A 10 -4.91 23.42 6.61
C THR A 10 -3.88 23.12 5.52
N GLN A 11 -4.32 22.45 4.45
CA GLN A 11 -3.48 22.16 3.29
C GLN A 11 -2.86 23.42 2.67
N ASN A 12 -3.56 24.56 2.71
CA ASN A 12 -3.02 25.84 2.22
C ASN A 12 -1.86 26.35 3.07
N ASN A 13 -1.89 26.13 4.39
CA ASN A 13 -0.87 26.65 5.29
C ASN A 13 0.39 25.77 5.29
N TYR A 14 0.25 24.46 5.02
CA TYR A 14 1.35 23.51 5.04
C TYR A 14 1.28 22.52 3.87
N PRO A 15 1.35 22.99 2.62
CA PRO A 15 1.12 22.15 1.44
C PRO A 15 2.11 20.99 1.32
N ARG A 16 3.29 21.10 1.93
CA ARG A 16 4.30 20.03 1.97
C ARG A 16 3.87 18.83 2.83
N LEU A 17 3.09 19.05 3.90
CA LEU A 17 2.65 17.97 4.80
C LEU A 17 1.56 17.07 4.20
N PHE A 18 0.91 17.53 3.11
CA PHE A 18 -0.21 16.84 2.47
C PHE A 18 0.12 16.36 1.06
N LYS A 19 1.40 16.29 0.69
CA LYS A 19 1.86 15.85 -0.64
C LYS A 19 2.90 14.76 -0.50
N GLY A 20 2.72 13.69 -1.27
CA GLY A 20 3.67 12.57 -1.35
C GLY A 20 3.70 11.72 -0.08
N VAL A 21 4.69 10.83 -0.04
CA VAL A 21 5.04 10.03 1.13
C VAL A 21 6.08 10.81 1.93
N GLY A 22 5.90 10.92 3.25
CA GLY A 22 6.88 11.57 4.12
C GLY A 22 8.12 10.70 4.33
N ASN A 23 9.26 11.33 4.61
CA ASN A 23 10.51 10.66 4.97
C ASN A 23 11.00 11.24 6.32
N LEU A 24 11.27 10.36 7.29
CA LEU A 24 11.85 10.72 8.58
C LEU A 24 13.37 10.60 8.48
N THR A 25 14.04 11.73 8.26
CA THR A 25 15.49 11.76 7.92
C THR A 25 16.42 11.63 9.12
N ASP A 26 15.95 12.02 10.31
CA ASP A 26 16.82 12.20 11.48
C ASP A 26 16.74 11.02 12.46
N TYR A 27 16.16 9.91 12.01
CA TYR A 27 15.98 8.72 12.84
C TYR A 27 16.04 7.44 12.00
N GLU A 28 16.95 6.56 12.38
CA GLU A 28 17.04 5.21 11.83
C GLU A 28 16.40 4.22 12.80
N VAL A 29 15.44 3.44 12.30
CA VAL A 29 14.71 2.45 13.10
C VAL A 29 15.57 1.19 13.27
N ASN A 30 15.88 0.83 14.51
CA ASN A 30 16.46 -0.49 14.82
C ASN A 30 15.35 -1.51 15.11
N LEU A 31 15.24 -2.53 14.25
CA LEU A 31 14.31 -3.64 14.45
C LEU A 31 14.93 -4.65 15.41
N HIS A 32 14.43 -4.70 16.64
CA HIS A 32 14.89 -5.65 17.64
C HIS A 32 14.36 -7.04 17.32
N VAL A 33 15.27 -7.99 17.09
CA VAL A 33 14.97 -9.41 16.83
C VAL A 33 15.56 -10.23 17.97
N ASP A 34 14.81 -11.23 18.44
CA ASP A 34 15.33 -12.21 19.39
C ASP A 34 16.37 -13.11 18.70
N GLU A 35 17.61 -13.06 19.18
CA GLU A 35 18.74 -13.82 18.63
C GLU A 35 18.57 -15.34 18.75
N GLN A 36 17.70 -15.81 19.66
CA GLN A 36 17.39 -17.23 19.77
C GLN A 36 16.45 -17.72 18.65
N VAL A 37 15.82 -16.81 17.91
CA VAL A 37 14.90 -17.15 16.82
C VAL A 37 15.68 -17.43 15.54
N LYS A 38 15.52 -18.65 15.03
CA LYS A 38 16.10 -19.04 13.76
C LYS A 38 15.43 -18.28 12.60
N PRO A 39 16.20 -17.67 11.69
CA PRO A 39 15.65 -17.00 10.52
C PRO A 39 14.94 -17.96 9.57
N ILE A 40 13.84 -17.49 8.98
CA ILE A 40 13.03 -18.26 8.04
C ILE A 40 13.15 -17.66 6.64
N THR A 41 13.60 -18.49 5.71
CA THR A 41 13.58 -18.20 4.27
C THR A 41 12.41 -18.93 3.64
N GLN A 42 11.38 -18.19 3.24
CA GLN A 42 10.22 -18.76 2.57
C GLN A 42 10.40 -18.74 1.06
N THR A 43 10.02 -19.83 0.39
CA THR A 43 10.08 -19.93 -1.08
C THR A 43 9.13 -18.93 -1.74
N HIS A 44 9.59 -18.26 -2.78
CA HIS A 44 8.78 -17.32 -3.55
C HIS A 44 7.63 -18.05 -4.27
N ARG A 45 6.41 -17.49 -4.20
CA ARG A 45 5.23 -18.05 -4.87
C ARG A 45 5.18 -17.62 -6.33
N ARG A 46 4.62 -18.47 -7.20
CA ARG A 46 4.42 -18.12 -8.61
C ARG A 46 3.43 -16.96 -8.76
N VAL A 47 3.87 -15.92 -9.45
CA VAL A 47 3.04 -14.77 -9.83
C VAL A 47 2.27 -15.08 -11.13
N PRO A 48 0.92 -15.01 -11.12
CA PRO A 48 0.09 -15.12 -12.32
C PRO A 48 0.53 -14.13 -13.41
N PHE A 49 0.55 -14.58 -14.67
CA PHE A 49 1.06 -13.78 -15.79
C PHE A 49 0.32 -12.44 -15.96
N SER A 50 -0.99 -12.44 -15.77
CA SER A 50 -1.86 -11.26 -15.96
C SER A 50 -1.55 -10.07 -15.04
N ILE A 51 -0.84 -10.28 -13.93
CA ILE A 51 -0.54 -9.23 -12.95
C ILE A 51 0.94 -8.87 -12.86
N ARG A 52 1.82 -9.56 -13.61
CA ARG A 52 3.28 -9.34 -13.53
C ARG A 52 3.67 -7.90 -13.80
N ASN A 53 3.20 -7.33 -14.91
CA ASN A 53 3.52 -5.94 -15.27
C ASN A 53 3.11 -4.96 -14.17
N LYS A 54 1.94 -5.16 -13.53
CA LYS A 54 1.47 -4.30 -12.44
C LYS A 54 2.40 -4.36 -11.21
N ILE A 55 2.95 -5.53 -10.93
CA ILE A 55 3.89 -5.74 -9.82
C ILE A 55 5.24 -5.10 -10.14
N GLU A 56 5.73 -5.28 -11.35
CA GLU A 56 6.97 -4.67 -11.82
C GLU A 56 6.89 -3.14 -11.78
N ASP A 57 5.77 -2.56 -12.25
CA ASP A 57 5.51 -1.13 -12.18
C ASP A 57 5.48 -0.62 -10.73
N GLU A 58 4.85 -1.36 -9.82
CA GLU A 58 4.78 -0.97 -8.40
C GLU A 58 6.15 -1.08 -7.71
N ILE A 59 6.91 -2.14 -7.97
CA ILE A 59 8.29 -2.27 -7.46
C ILE A 59 9.15 -1.12 -7.97
N LYS A 60 9.05 -0.79 -9.27
CA LYS A 60 9.77 0.34 -9.86
C LYS A 60 9.37 1.66 -9.19
N ARG A 61 8.07 1.91 -9.01
CA ARG A 61 7.56 3.11 -8.33
C ARG A 61 8.08 3.21 -6.89
N LEU A 62 8.14 2.10 -6.15
CA LEU A 62 8.66 2.08 -4.78
C LEU A 62 10.16 2.34 -4.71
N LYS A 63 10.93 1.80 -5.67
CA LYS A 63 12.38 2.09 -5.80
C LYS A 63 12.63 3.56 -6.15
N GLU A 64 11.90 4.10 -7.12
CA GLU A 64 12.01 5.52 -7.52
C GLU A 64 11.60 6.48 -6.40
N ALA A 65 10.69 6.05 -5.52
CA ALA A 65 10.28 6.79 -4.33
C ALA A 65 11.22 6.60 -3.13
N ASP A 66 12.32 5.86 -3.28
CA ASP A 66 13.30 5.57 -2.23
C ASP A 66 12.69 4.90 -0.98
N ILE A 67 11.67 4.05 -1.19
CA ILE A 67 10.98 3.32 -0.11
C ILE A 67 11.57 1.91 0.07
N ILE A 68 12.03 1.30 -1.03
CA ILE A 68 12.66 -0.03 -1.02
C ILE A 68 13.95 0.00 -1.83
N GLU A 69 14.87 -0.88 -1.48
CA GLU A 69 16.14 -1.06 -2.15
C GLU A 69 16.41 -2.54 -2.47
N GLU A 70 17.37 -2.79 -3.35
CA GLU A 70 17.83 -4.15 -3.60
C GLU A 70 18.65 -4.64 -2.40
N ALA A 71 18.25 -5.77 -1.83
CA ALA A 71 19.02 -6.39 -0.76
C ALA A 71 20.38 -6.88 -1.31
N THR A 72 21.47 -6.49 -0.67
CA THR A 72 22.83 -6.92 -1.02
C THR A 72 23.28 -8.08 -0.14
N GLY A 73 23.89 -9.10 -0.75
CA GLY A 73 24.37 -10.29 -0.04
C GLY A 73 23.27 -11.29 0.37
N PRO A 74 23.63 -12.37 1.10
CA PRO A 74 22.67 -13.36 1.56
C PRO A 74 21.71 -12.76 2.60
N THR A 75 20.41 -12.77 2.32
CA THR A 75 19.38 -12.40 3.31
C THR A 75 18.95 -13.63 4.09
N THR A 76 19.02 -13.54 5.41
CA THR A 76 18.59 -14.62 6.31
C THR A 76 17.06 -14.77 6.33
N TRP A 77 16.33 -13.65 6.21
CA TRP A 77 14.88 -13.60 6.22
C TRP A 77 14.32 -13.29 4.83
N VAL A 78 13.40 -14.14 4.34
CA VAL A 78 12.69 -13.90 3.08
C VAL A 78 11.23 -14.26 3.28
N SER A 79 10.35 -13.31 2.95
CA SER A 79 8.90 -13.51 2.91
C SER A 79 8.40 -13.35 1.48
N PRO A 80 7.46 -14.20 1.01
CA PRO A 80 6.91 -14.08 -0.33
C PRO A 80 5.97 -12.88 -0.40
N ILE A 81 5.96 -12.20 -1.54
CA ILE A 81 4.98 -11.14 -1.81
C ILE A 81 3.58 -11.75 -1.95
N VAL A 82 2.57 -11.05 -1.43
CA VAL A 82 1.16 -11.41 -1.60
C VAL A 82 0.48 -10.27 -2.34
N ILE A 83 -0.13 -10.57 -3.49
CA ILE A 83 -0.80 -9.56 -4.31
C ILE A 83 -2.29 -9.59 -4.04
N VAL A 84 -2.83 -8.45 -3.63
CA VAL A 84 -4.26 -8.23 -3.45
C VAL A 84 -4.70 -7.18 -4.47
N PRO A 85 -5.44 -7.58 -5.53
CA PRO A 85 -6.05 -6.61 -6.44
C PRO A 85 -6.99 -5.70 -5.65
N ASN A 86 -6.69 -4.40 -5.65
CA ASN A 86 -7.60 -3.41 -5.09
C ASN A 86 -8.60 -3.00 -6.17
N ASP A 87 -9.64 -3.79 -6.34
CA ASP A 87 -10.70 -3.56 -7.33
C ASP A 87 -11.79 -2.59 -6.83
N LEU A 88 -11.50 -1.74 -5.84
CA LEU A 88 -12.45 -0.75 -5.32
C LEU A 88 -12.71 0.43 -6.29
N LYS A 89 -13.01 0.13 -7.56
CA LYS A 89 -14.13 0.81 -8.20
C LYS A 89 -15.37 0.13 -7.63
N LYS A 90 -16.06 0.77 -6.67
CA LYS A 90 -17.44 0.37 -6.35
C LYS A 90 -18.16 0.14 -7.68
N PRO A 91 -18.86 -0.98 -7.91
CA PRO A 91 -19.65 -1.13 -9.12
C PRO A 91 -20.76 -0.08 -9.05
N THR A 92 -20.52 1.11 -9.59
CA THR A 92 -21.55 2.10 -9.81
C THR A 92 -22.38 1.58 -10.96
N LEU A 93 -23.33 0.70 -10.65
CA LEU A 93 -24.38 0.33 -11.61
C LEU A 93 -25.03 1.63 -12.06
N SER A 94 -25.10 1.85 -13.38
CA SER A 94 -25.83 3.00 -13.92
C SER A 94 -27.30 2.93 -13.47
N LYS A 95 -27.98 4.08 -13.35
CA LYS A 95 -29.41 4.12 -12.98
C LYS A 95 -30.26 3.19 -13.85
N LYS A 96 -29.90 3.01 -15.13
CA LYS A 96 -30.55 2.07 -16.06
C LYS A 96 -30.42 0.62 -15.60
N GLN A 97 -29.24 0.21 -15.15
CA GLN A 97 -29.00 -1.15 -14.64
C GLN A 97 -29.71 -1.40 -13.30
N LEU A 98 -29.83 -0.37 -12.43
CA LEU A 98 -30.59 -0.48 -11.17
C LEU A 98 -32.09 -0.63 -11.40
N VAL A 99 -32.66 0.05 -12.40
CA VAL A 99 -34.09 -0.08 -12.76
C VAL A 99 -34.40 -1.49 -13.27
N GLN A 100 -33.52 -2.06 -14.09
CA GLN A 100 -33.72 -3.40 -14.64
C GLN A 100 -33.65 -4.52 -13.59
N LEU A 101 -32.81 -4.36 -12.56
CA LEU A 101 -32.73 -5.31 -11.44
C LEU A 101 -33.93 -5.20 -10.48
N ARG A 102 -34.50 -4.00 -10.30
CA ARG A 102 -35.72 -3.82 -9.48
C ARG A 102 -36.98 -4.31 -10.17
N GLY A 103 -37.01 -4.33 -11.51
CA GLY A 103 -38.13 -4.85 -12.29
C GLY A 103 -38.25 -6.38 -12.29
N TYR A 104 -37.21 -7.11 -11.86
CA TYR A 104 -37.18 -8.58 -11.89
C TYR A 104 -37.84 -9.25 -10.69
N HIS A 105 -38.31 -8.48 -9.70
CA HIS A 105 -38.88 -9.01 -8.45
C HIS A 105 -40.41 -8.85 -8.33
N GLN A 106 -41.10 -8.44 -9.41
CA GLN A 106 -42.57 -8.31 -9.43
C GLN A 106 -43.26 -9.02 -10.60
N SER A 107 -42.71 -10.14 -11.08
CA SER A 107 -43.40 -11.07 -11.97
C SER A 107 -43.20 -12.50 -11.51
#